data_AF-A0A420MBU2-F1
#
_entry.id   AF-A0A420MBU2-F1
#
_cell.length_a   1.000
_cell.length_b   1.000
_cell.length_c   1.000
_cell.angle_alpha   90.00
_cell.angle_beta   90.00
_cell.angle_gamma   90.00
#
_symmetry.space_group_name_H-M   'P 1'
#
loop_
_entity.id
_entity.type
_entity.pdbx_description
1 polymer ?
#
loop_
_entity_poly.entity_id
_entity_poly.type
_entity_poly.pdbx_seq_one_letter_code
_entity_poly.pdbx_strand_id
1 'polypeptide(L)'
;MAINWYFDIRESEYGWIKPENTVNVDEGGIMAGFGLDSLVIGSSDPRGKVFLKGSQSRTWTTFIEAVTADGHLLKPGIIFKGKELQQQWFIDELRGIADWYYITSDNGWTDNHIAVEWLKEVYLPQTQPADESDARLIILDG
;
A
#
# COMPACT_ATOMS: atom_id res chain seq x y z
N MET A 1 -27.77 -1.59 1.34
CA MET A 1 -28.26 -0.25 1.68
C MET A 1 -27.15 0.72 2.12
N ALA A 2 -26.00 0.27 2.65
CA ALA A 2 -24.91 1.18 3.05
C ALA A 2 -24.04 1.69 1.87
N ILE A 3 -23.82 0.89 0.83
CA ILE A 3 -22.99 1.28 -0.33
C ILE A 3 -23.53 2.51 -1.06
N ASN A 4 -24.84 2.56 -1.29
CA ASN A 4 -25.43 3.69 -2.01
C ASN A 4 -25.27 5.00 -1.23
N TRP A 5 -25.32 4.95 0.10
CA TRP A 5 -25.21 6.16 0.94
C TRP A 5 -23.88 6.89 0.79
N TYR A 6 -22.76 6.15 0.69
CA TYR A 6 -21.44 6.75 0.44
C TYR A 6 -21.40 7.45 -0.92
N PHE A 7 -21.87 6.77 -1.96
CA PHE A 7 -21.91 7.35 -3.31
C PHE A 7 -22.90 8.53 -3.38
N ASP A 8 -24.02 8.45 -2.67
CA ASP A 8 -25.01 9.54 -2.60
C ASP A 8 -24.40 10.80 -1.97
N ILE A 9 -23.63 10.67 -0.87
CA ILE A 9 -22.89 11.80 -0.27
C ILE A 9 -21.81 12.32 -1.22
N ARG A 10 -21.06 11.43 -1.86
CA ARG A 10 -20.02 11.81 -2.82
C ARG A 10 -20.62 12.65 -3.94
N GLU A 11 -21.71 12.20 -4.53
CA GLU A 11 -22.39 12.95 -5.60
C GLU A 11 -23.03 14.24 -5.10
N SER A 12 -23.65 14.25 -3.90
CA SER A 12 -24.36 15.44 -3.40
C SER A 12 -23.43 16.54 -2.92
N GLU A 13 -22.39 16.21 -2.16
CA GLU A 13 -21.50 17.19 -1.52
C GLU A 13 -20.27 17.50 -2.37
N TYR A 14 -19.79 16.51 -3.14
CA TYR A 14 -18.50 16.58 -3.82
C TYR A 14 -18.58 16.29 -5.34
N GLY A 15 -19.77 16.13 -5.92
CA GLY A 15 -19.94 15.83 -7.34
C GLY A 15 -19.43 16.94 -8.28
N TRP A 16 -19.17 18.15 -7.75
CA TRP A 16 -18.54 19.26 -8.48
C TRP A 16 -17.02 19.09 -8.64
N ILE A 17 -16.40 18.16 -7.89
CA ILE A 17 -14.99 17.80 -8.04
C ILE A 17 -14.87 16.72 -9.11
N LYS A 18 -13.99 16.96 -10.08
CA LYS A 18 -13.80 16.06 -11.22
C LYS A 18 -13.34 14.67 -10.74
N PRO A 19 -13.78 13.57 -11.37
CA PRO A 19 -13.37 12.21 -11.01
C PRO A 19 -11.85 12.01 -10.96
N GLU A 20 -11.12 12.57 -11.92
CA GLU A 20 -9.65 12.54 -11.98
C GLU A 20 -8.96 13.25 -10.81
N ASN A 21 -9.66 14.17 -10.13
CA ASN A 21 -9.17 14.89 -8.95
C ASN A 21 -9.70 14.28 -7.64
N THR A 22 -10.43 13.16 -7.71
CA THR A 22 -10.93 12.41 -6.55
C THR A 22 -10.09 11.14 -6.39
N VAL A 23 -9.38 11.00 -5.27
CA VAL A 23 -8.49 9.85 -5.01
C VAL A 23 -8.96 9.11 -3.77
N ASN A 24 -9.13 7.79 -3.90
CA ASN A 24 -9.29 6.90 -2.77
C ASN A 24 -7.95 6.27 -2.41
N VAL A 25 -7.63 6.22 -1.12
CA VAL A 25 -6.40 5.61 -0.59
C VAL A 25 -6.78 4.58 0.47
N ASP A 26 -6.11 3.44 0.43
CA ASP A 26 -6.26 2.35 1.40
C ASP A 26 -4.87 1.83 1.83
N GLU A 27 -4.82 1.22 3.02
CA GLU A 27 -3.62 0.62 3.59
C GLU A 27 -3.74 -0.91 3.70
N GLY A 28 -2.85 -1.60 3.00
CA GLY A 28 -2.75 -3.06 3.02
C GLY A 28 -1.53 -3.55 3.79
N GLY A 29 -1.56 -4.77 4.33
CA GLY A 29 -0.41 -5.35 5.03
C GLY A 29 -0.21 -6.82 4.69
N ILE A 30 1.04 -7.21 4.43
CA ILE A 30 1.44 -8.61 4.30
C ILE A 30 2.40 -8.97 5.44
N MET A 31 2.08 -10.02 6.18
CA MET A 31 2.96 -10.54 7.23
C MET A 31 3.91 -11.59 6.67
N ALA A 32 5.21 -11.30 6.68
CA ALA A 32 6.24 -12.28 6.35
C ALA A 32 6.34 -13.34 7.46
N GLY A 33 6.41 -14.62 7.07
CA GLY A 33 6.59 -15.74 8.01
C GLY A 33 5.29 -16.33 8.56
N PHE A 34 4.14 -15.71 8.30
CA PHE A 34 2.83 -16.32 8.58
C PHE A 34 2.44 -17.23 7.41
N GLY A 35 2.55 -18.53 7.62
CA GLY A 35 1.92 -19.53 6.75
C GLY A 35 0.63 -19.99 7.40
N LEU A 36 -0.43 -20.18 6.62
CA LEU A 36 -1.58 -20.96 7.08
C LEU A 36 -1.12 -22.39 7.39
N ASP A 37 -1.77 -23.03 8.36
CA ASP A 37 -1.55 -24.44 8.66
C ASP A 37 -1.66 -25.25 7.35
N SER A 38 -0.53 -25.84 6.94
CA SER A 38 -0.45 -26.63 5.71
C SER A 38 -0.12 -28.06 6.06
N LEU A 39 -0.94 -28.99 5.57
CA LEU A 39 -0.65 -30.42 5.66
C LEU A 39 0.46 -30.74 4.66
N VAL A 40 1.66 -31.01 5.18
CA VAL A 40 2.81 -31.44 4.39
C VAL A 40 3.06 -32.93 4.61
N ILE A 41 3.05 -33.72 3.53
CA ILE A 41 3.49 -35.12 3.56
C ILE A 41 5.01 -35.13 3.38
N GLY A 42 5.74 -35.33 4.47
CA GLY A 42 7.19 -35.48 4.48
C GLY A 42 7.64 -36.94 4.38
N SER A 43 8.86 -37.16 3.90
CA SER A 43 9.53 -38.46 3.98
C SER A 43 9.76 -38.86 5.45
N SER A 44 9.68 -40.15 5.76
CA SER A 44 10.01 -40.69 7.09
C SER A 44 11.52 -40.74 7.37
N ASP A 45 12.37 -40.30 6.43
CA ASP A 45 13.84 -40.29 6.62
C ASP A 45 14.23 -39.20 7.64
N PRO A 46 14.81 -39.57 8.81
CA PRO A 46 15.24 -38.61 9.83
C PRO A 46 16.36 -37.65 9.37
N ARG A 47 16.97 -37.87 8.20
CA ARG A 47 17.94 -36.95 7.57
C ARG A 47 17.28 -35.88 6.69
N GLY A 48 16.02 -36.07 6.29
CA GLY A 48 15.22 -35.11 5.53
C GLY A 48 14.56 -34.09 6.45
N LYS A 49 15.33 -33.15 7.01
CA LYS A 49 14.75 -32.09 7.84
C LYS A 49 14.08 -31.05 6.94
N VAL A 50 12.74 -31.00 6.97
CA VAL A 50 11.99 -29.86 6.45
C VAL A 50 12.07 -28.75 7.50
N PHE A 51 12.64 -27.61 7.14
CA PHE A 51 12.60 -26.42 7.98
C PHE A 51 11.15 -25.91 8.01
N LEU A 52 10.48 -26.08 9.15
CA LEU A 52 9.20 -25.41 9.40
C LEU A 52 9.48 -23.91 9.52
N LYS A 53 8.73 -23.09 8.78
CA LYS A 53 8.70 -21.64 8.99
C LYS A 53 8.30 -21.39 10.44
N GLY A 54 9.27 -21.03 11.28
CA GLY A 54 9.01 -20.67 12.66
C GLY A 54 8.24 -19.34 12.69
N SER A 55 7.10 -19.32 13.38
CA SER A 55 6.20 -18.16 13.57
C SER A 55 6.82 -16.99 14.36
N GLN A 56 8.14 -16.94 14.49
CA GLN A 56 8.84 -16.04 15.40
C GLN A 56 9.20 -14.70 14.76
N SER A 57 9.30 -14.63 13.43
CA SER A 57 9.44 -13.35 12.73
C SER A 57 8.06 -12.92 12.24
N ARG A 58 7.48 -11.90 12.89
CA ARG A 58 6.21 -11.25 12.53
C ARG A 58 6.50 -9.90 11.87
N THR A 59 7.31 -9.91 10.82
CA THR A 59 7.65 -8.67 10.12
C THR A 59 6.51 -8.35 9.16
N TRP A 60 5.86 -7.21 9.39
CA TRP A 60 4.88 -6.65 8.48
C TRP A 60 5.58 -5.85 7.38
N THR A 61 5.05 -5.98 6.17
CA THR A 61 5.27 -5.04 5.07
C THR A 61 3.93 -4.41 4.77
N THR A 62 3.86 -3.09 4.89
CA THR A 62 2.64 -2.32 4.69
C THR A 62 2.69 -1.64 3.33
N PHE A 63 1.54 -1.51 2.68
CA PHE A 63 1.37 -0.94 1.36
C PHE A 63 0.40 0.23 1.45
N ILE A 64 0.70 1.32 0.74
CA ILE A 64 -0.23 2.43 0.53
C ILE A 64 -0.65 2.38 -0.92
N GLU A 65 -1.93 2.14 -1.16
CA GLU A 65 -2.51 2.03 -2.49
C GLU A 65 -3.47 3.18 -2.74
N ALA A 66 -3.34 3.87 -3.87
CA ALA A 66 -4.16 5.03 -4.19
C ALA A 66 -4.59 5.03 -5.65
N VAL A 67 -5.88 5.28 -5.89
CA VAL A 67 -6.48 5.29 -7.22
C VAL A 67 -7.46 6.45 -7.36
N THR A 68 -7.42 7.13 -8.49
CA THR A 68 -8.39 8.17 -8.83
C THR A 68 -9.74 7.55 -9.22
N ALA A 69 -10.83 8.32 -9.15
CA ALA A 69 -12.15 7.82 -9.49
C ALA A 69 -12.32 7.54 -11.00
N ASP A 70 -11.45 8.07 -11.86
CA ASP A 70 -11.37 7.71 -13.29
C ASP A 70 -10.42 6.52 -13.57
N GLY A 71 -9.81 5.92 -12.54
CA GLY A 71 -9.06 4.68 -12.62
C GLY A 71 -7.55 4.82 -12.83
N HIS A 72 -6.98 6.02 -12.64
CA HIS A 72 -5.53 6.23 -12.63
C HIS A 72 -4.92 5.76 -11.30
N LEU A 73 -4.03 4.77 -11.39
CA LEU A 73 -3.27 4.25 -10.26
C LEU A 73 -2.07 5.16 -9.97
N LEU A 74 -1.96 5.64 -8.73
CA LEU A 74 -0.76 6.34 -8.25
C LEU A 74 0.35 5.34 -7.94
N LYS A 75 1.60 5.79 -7.98
CA LYS A 75 2.77 5.03 -7.51
C LYS A 75 2.50 4.38 -6.12
N PRO A 76 2.48 3.05 -6.01
CA PRO A 76 2.22 2.38 -4.74
C PRO A 76 3.35 2.61 -3.73
N GLY A 77 2.98 2.86 -2.47
CA GLY A 77 3.91 2.96 -1.36
C GLY A 77 4.19 1.60 -0.74
N ILE A 78 5.44 1.30 -0.40
CA ILE A 78 5.85 0.13 0.39
C ILE A 78 6.60 0.61 1.62
N ILE A 79 6.07 0.26 2.78
CA ILE A 79 6.67 0.54 4.08
C ILE A 79 7.34 -0.73 4.60
N PHE A 80 8.67 -0.72 4.64
CA PHE A 80 9.44 -1.78 5.27
C PHE A 80 9.74 -1.47 6.73
N LYS A 81 9.63 -2.49 7.57
CA LYS A 81 10.18 -2.40 8.93
C LYS A 81 11.70 -2.33 8.90
N GLY A 82 12.28 -1.26 9.42
CA GLY A 82 13.73 -1.07 9.49
C GLY A 82 14.12 0.41 9.57
N LYS A 83 15.43 0.66 9.60
CA LYS A 83 15.98 2.03 9.59
C LYS A 83 16.39 2.52 8.21
N GLU A 84 16.82 1.58 7.36
CA GLU A 84 17.42 1.88 6.07
C GLU A 84 17.03 0.79 5.06
N LEU A 85 16.92 1.18 3.80
CA LEU A 85 16.67 0.26 2.69
C LEU A 85 18.00 -0.19 2.08
N GLN A 86 18.22 -1.51 2.05
CA GLN A 86 19.30 -2.06 1.25
C GLN A 86 18.86 -2.15 -0.21
N GLN A 87 19.24 -1.17 -1.02
CA GLN A 87 18.82 -1.08 -2.43
C GLN A 87 19.13 -2.34 -3.25
N GLN A 88 20.19 -3.07 -2.89
CA GLN A 88 20.58 -4.35 -3.50
C GLN A 88 19.54 -5.48 -3.33
N TRP A 89 18.53 -5.32 -2.48
CA TRP A 89 17.45 -6.30 -2.29
C TRP A 89 16.30 -6.14 -3.29
N PHE A 90 16.26 -5.04 -4.04
CA PHE A 90 15.26 -4.82 -5.07
C PHE A 90 15.76 -5.39 -6.39
N ILE A 91 15.19 -6.52 -6.80
CA ILE A 91 15.45 -7.14 -8.10
C ILE A 91 14.78 -6.32 -9.21
N ASP A 92 15.41 -6.28 -10.38
CA ASP A 92 14.93 -5.47 -11.51
C ASP A 92 13.55 -5.93 -12.03
N GLU A 93 13.16 -7.20 -11.82
CA GLU A 93 11.82 -7.67 -12.18
C GLU A 93 10.71 -6.90 -11.46
N LEU A 94 10.92 -6.48 -10.20
CA LEU A 94 9.92 -5.69 -9.46
C LEU A 94 9.70 -4.32 -10.08
N ARG A 95 10.74 -3.72 -10.67
CA ARG A 95 10.64 -2.45 -11.40
C ARG A 95 9.84 -2.59 -12.70
N GLY A 96 9.74 -3.80 -13.25
CA GLY A 96 8.89 -4.08 -14.41
C GLY A 96 7.40 -4.17 -14.08
N ILE A 97 7.02 -4.29 -12.80
CA ILE A 97 5.63 -4.40 -12.36
C ILE A 97 5.03 -3.02 -12.13
N ALA A 98 5.72 -2.16 -11.39
CA ALA A 98 5.32 -0.78 -11.12
C ALA A 98 6.55 0.07 -10.79
N ASP A 99 6.39 1.39 -10.91
CA ASP A 99 7.23 2.32 -10.17
C ASP A 99 6.75 2.30 -8.72
N TRP A 100 7.65 2.10 -7.76
CA TRP A 100 7.33 1.91 -6.35
C TRP A 100 7.93 3.04 -5.52
N TYR A 101 7.19 3.52 -4.53
CA TYR A 101 7.71 4.42 -3.51
C TYR A 101 8.09 3.62 -2.27
N TYR A 102 9.38 3.58 -1.93
CA TYR A 102 9.85 2.80 -0.77
C TYR A 102 10.15 3.72 0.41
N ILE A 103 9.59 3.39 1.57
CA ILE A 103 9.84 4.08 2.83
C ILE A 103 10.08 3.07 3.95
N THR A 104 10.77 3.49 5.02
CA THR A 104 11.04 2.65 6.18
C THR A 104 10.41 3.21 7.44
N SER A 105 10.00 2.30 8.31
CA SER A 105 9.48 2.60 9.64
C SER A 105 10.14 1.68 10.67
N ASP A 106 10.46 2.18 11.86
CA ASP A 106 11.04 1.34 12.94
C ASP A 106 10.10 0.18 13.31
N ASN A 107 8.78 0.38 13.22
CA ASN A 107 7.77 -0.62 13.57
C ASN A 107 7.11 -1.29 12.36
N GLY A 108 7.31 -0.77 11.14
CA GLY A 108 6.71 -1.29 9.89
C GLY A 108 5.29 -0.80 9.61
N TRP A 109 4.80 0.17 10.38
CA TRP A 109 3.48 0.79 10.22
C TRP A 109 3.60 2.21 9.70
N THR A 110 2.52 2.71 9.11
CA THR A 110 2.35 4.14 8.82
C THR A 110 2.35 4.93 10.13
N ASP A 111 3.05 6.06 10.13
CA ASP A 111 2.89 7.11 11.13
C ASP A 111 2.63 8.46 10.44
N ASN A 112 2.37 9.50 11.21
CA ASN A 112 2.10 10.84 10.67
C ASN A 112 3.23 11.36 9.78
N HIS A 113 4.48 10.99 10.05
CA HIS A 113 5.61 11.42 9.25
C HIS A 113 5.58 10.75 7.88
N ILE A 114 5.40 9.43 7.85
CA ILE A 114 5.29 8.63 6.62
C ILE A 114 4.10 9.07 5.78
N ALA A 115 2.94 9.32 6.40
CA ALA A 115 1.77 9.81 5.69
C ALA A 115 2.02 11.18 5.04
N VAL A 116 2.63 12.13 5.77
CA VAL A 116 2.96 13.46 5.23
C VAL A 116 4.02 13.38 4.14
N GLU A 117 5.02 12.52 4.30
CA GLU A 117 6.05 12.29 3.29
C GLU A 117 5.43 11.72 2.00
N TRP A 118 4.64 10.65 2.11
CA TRP A 118 3.94 10.07 0.97
C TRP A 118 3.01 11.09 0.30
N LEU A 119 2.29 11.92 1.07
CA LEU A 119 1.46 12.97 0.50
C LEU A 119 2.28 13.96 -0.35
N LYS A 120 3.48 14.33 0.09
CA LYS A 120 4.35 15.28 -0.61
C LYS A 120 5.06 14.68 -1.81
N GLU A 121 5.59 13.48 -1.67
CA GLU A 121 6.47 12.86 -2.66
C GLU A 121 5.69 12.04 -3.70
N VAL A 122 4.50 11.57 -3.36
CA VAL A 122 3.69 10.68 -4.20
C VAL A 122 2.38 11.33 -4.62
N TYR A 123 1.53 11.72 -3.67
CA TYR A 123 0.18 12.20 -3.97
C TYR A 123 0.17 13.55 -4.69
N LEU A 124 0.76 14.60 -4.10
CA LEU A 124 0.70 15.96 -4.64
C LEU A 124 1.27 16.06 -6.08
N PRO A 125 2.40 15.41 -6.43
CA PRO A 125 2.96 15.48 -7.79
C PRO A 125 2.15 14.74 -8.84
N GLN A 126 1.47 13.63 -8.46
CA GLN A 126 0.73 12.79 -9.40
C GLN A 126 -0.75 13.19 -9.55
N THR A 127 -1.25 14.06 -8.68
CA THR A 127 -2.67 14.46 -8.65
C THR A 127 -2.87 15.96 -8.92
N GLN A 128 -1.84 16.64 -9.42
CA GLN A 128 -1.94 18.05 -9.76
C GLN A 128 -3.01 18.23 -10.86
N PRO A 129 -4.08 19.00 -10.61
CA PRO A 129 -5.10 19.22 -11.62
C PRO A 129 -4.55 20.03 -12.80
N ALA A 130 -5.15 19.83 -13.98
CA ALA A 130 -4.79 20.58 -15.18
C ALA A 130 -5.08 22.09 -15.04
N ASP A 131 -6.11 22.44 -14.27
CA ASP A 131 -6.43 23.81 -13.85
C ASP A 131 -6.09 23.95 -12.36
N GLU A 132 -5.15 24.83 -12.00
CA GLU A 132 -4.72 25.02 -10.61
C GLU A 132 -5.82 25.52 -9.67
N SER A 133 -6.93 26.03 -10.21
CA SER A 133 -8.10 26.44 -9.43
C SER A 133 -9.03 25.27 -9.08
N ASP A 134 -8.87 24.09 -9.71
CA ASP A 134 -9.66 22.91 -9.40
C ASP A 134 -9.35 22.40 -7.99
N ALA A 135 -10.39 22.02 -7.27
CA ALA A 135 -10.25 21.32 -6.00
C ALA A 135 -9.78 19.87 -6.20
N ARG A 136 -9.13 19.33 -5.16
CA ARG A 136 -8.78 17.92 -5.02
C ARG A 136 -9.51 17.31 -3.83
N LEU A 137 -10.00 16.09 -3.99
CA LEU A 137 -10.59 15.30 -2.92
C LEU A 137 -9.73 14.05 -2.69
N ILE A 138 -9.22 13.90 -1.48
CA ILE A 138 -8.59 12.66 -1.03
C ILE A 138 -9.50 12.00 0.00
N ILE A 139 -9.73 10.71 -0.17
CA ILE A 139 -10.57 9.89 0.71
C ILE A 139 -9.63 8.87 1.36
N LEU A 140 -9.59 8.89 2.69
CA LEU A 140 -8.78 8.02 3.52
C LEU A 140 -9.74 7.31 4.49
N ASP A 141 -9.55 6.01 4.72
CA ASP A 141 -10.41 5.20 5.59
C ASP A 141 -9.77 4.84 6.95
N GLY A 142 -8.62 5.45 7.26
CA GLY A 142 -7.87 5.28 8.52
C GLY A 142 -8.61 5.65 9.80
#